data_AF-A0A849WH66-F1
#
_entry.id   AF-A0A849WH66-F1
#
_cell.length_a   1.000
_cell.length_b   1.000
_cell.length_c   1.000
_cell.angle_alpha   90.00
_cell.angle_beta   90.00
_cell.angle_gamma   90.00
#
_symmetry.space_group_name_H-M   'P 1'
#
loop_
_entity.id
_entity.type
_entity.pdbx_description
1 polymer ?
#
loop_
_entity_poly.entity_id
_entity_poly.type
_entity_poly.pdbx_seq_one_letter_code
_entity_poly.pdbx_strand_id
1 'polypeptide(L)'
;MKKSKWSAYLAVIMASAISCFWAFWGSMENFHEGWHYPTLKENLTVMAIQYLSFMLIFILFSVIAILLPKIGSILYFLIGVAFSYWIFSTRSAITLSVVLSWLPLTLPLLLIALLFWFGEFKNRKLALFIAIGFPLLICCTISIKMGVRVSRRFHDGNYEERIVKGNNDVTLVWASQGPGWPKESIDWAEAQRRCIYLKENGKELADTPQNIWRLPNIKEVTSSLTRNGQNCQGVWNPEAREANYSFPPDKESPLWDIYSPIIYFWTSEEKDKDNAYIVVYHGGVFSKPKKMRGSVGFRAVKSVKNR
;
A
#
# COMPACT_ATOMS: atom_id res chain seq x y z
N MET A 1 -27.34 -20.32 -33.77
CA MET A 1 -26.17 -19.44 -33.92
C MET A 1 -24.90 -20.28 -33.94
N LYS A 2 -24.02 -20.09 -34.92
CA LYS A 2 -22.75 -20.83 -35.05
C LYS A 2 -21.79 -20.32 -33.96
N LYS A 3 -21.30 -21.22 -33.09
CA LYS A 3 -20.37 -20.82 -32.02
C LYS A 3 -19.02 -20.43 -32.62
N SER A 4 -18.42 -19.37 -32.08
CA SER A 4 -17.14 -18.84 -32.56
C SER A 4 -16.00 -19.36 -31.71
N LYS A 5 -14.95 -19.87 -32.35
CA LYS A 5 -13.71 -20.29 -31.66
C LYS A 5 -12.93 -19.07 -31.15
N TRP A 6 -12.96 -17.98 -31.92
CA TRP A 6 -12.27 -16.74 -31.57
C TRP A 6 -12.90 -16.03 -30.38
N SER A 7 -14.23 -16.10 -30.21
CA SER A 7 -14.88 -15.48 -29.05
C SER A 7 -14.45 -16.14 -27.73
N ALA A 8 -14.24 -17.46 -27.72
CA ALA A 8 -13.79 -18.18 -26.53
C ALA A 8 -12.38 -17.76 -26.09
N TYR A 9 -11.43 -17.66 -27.04
CA TYR A 9 -10.07 -17.22 -26.72
C TYR A 9 -9.99 -15.73 -26.38
N LEU A 10 -10.80 -14.89 -27.03
CA LEU A 10 -10.90 -13.47 -26.66
C LEU A 10 -11.40 -13.31 -25.22
N ALA A 11 -12.42 -14.08 -24.81
CA ALA A 11 -12.89 -14.11 -23.43
C ALA A 11 -11.77 -14.46 -22.44
N VAL A 12 -10.99 -15.51 -22.75
CA VAL A 12 -9.86 -15.95 -21.93
C VAL A 12 -8.80 -14.85 -21.82
N ILE A 13 -8.44 -14.20 -22.92
CA ILE A 13 -7.45 -13.12 -22.92
C ILE A 13 -7.93 -11.96 -22.04
N MET A 14 -9.19 -11.53 -22.19
CA MET A 14 -9.76 -10.45 -21.39
C MET A 14 -9.84 -10.82 -19.89
N ALA A 15 -10.30 -12.03 -19.57
CA ALA A 15 -10.37 -12.53 -18.20
C ALA A 15 -8.98 -12.67 -17.55
N SER A 16 -7.99 -13.09 -18.34
CA SER A 16 -6.59 -13.18 -17.91
C SER A 16 -6.02 -11.79 -17.67
N ALA A 17 -6.31 -10.80 -18.51
CA ALA A 17 -5.87 -9.42 -18.30
C ALA A 17 -6.39 -8.84 -16.99
N ILE A 18 -7.65 -9.12 -16.62
CA ILE A 18 -8.23 -8.73 -15.32
C ILE A 18 -7.47 -9.41 -14.18
N SER A 19 -7.25 -10.73 -14.28
CA SER A 19 -6.53 -11.48 -13.24
C SER A 19 -5.07 -11.02 -13.10
N CYS A 20 -4.40 -10.71 -14.21
CA CYS A 20 -3.06 -10.15 -14.28
C CYS A 20 -2.97 -8.76 -13.62
N PHE A 21 -3.96 -7.89 -13.85
CA PHE A 21 -4.05 -6.59 -13.19
C PHE A 21 -4.12 -6.75 -11.68
N TRP A 22 -5.01 -7.63 -11.19
CA TRP A 22 -5.12 -7.91 -9.76
C TRP A 22 -3.89 -8.61 -9.17
N ALA A 23 -3.22 -9.46 -9.95
CA ALA A 23 -1.95 -10.07 -9.55
C ALA A 23 -0.87 -9.01 -9.32
N PHE A 24 -0.74 -8.07 -10.26
CA PHE A 24 0.21 -6.97 -10.18
C PHE A 24 -0.10 -6.06 -8.98
N TRP A 25 -1.33 -5.55 -8.90
CA TRP A 25 -1.76 -4.65 -7.83
C TRP A 25 -1.64 -5.31 -6.45
N GLY A 26 -2.22 -6.51 -6.29
CA GLY A 26 -2.20 -7.25 -5.04
C GLY A 26 -0.78 -7.57 -4.56
N SER A 27 0.10 -7.99 -5.48
CA SER A 27 1.51 -8.25 -5.12
C SER A 27 2.23 -6.97 -4.68
N MET A 28 2.04 -5.85 -5.40
CA MET A 28 2.65 -4.57 -5.04
C MET A 28 2.17 -4.06 -3.67
N GLU A 29 0.86 -4.01 -3.46
CA GLU A 29 0.24 -3.54 -2.22
C GLU A 29 0.62 -4.41 -1.02
N ASN A 30 0.70 -5.73 -1.19
CA ASN A 30 1.13 -6.63 -0.13
C ASN A 30 2.53 -6.27 0.40
N PHE A 31 3.49 -5.98 -0.47
CA PHE A 31 4.84 -5.58 -0.04
C PHE A 31 4.98 -4.10 0.30
N HIS A 32 3.99 -3.28 -0.04
CA HIS A 32 3.92 -1.87 0.35
C HIS A 32 3.37 -1.72 1.77
N GLU A 33 2.25 -2.38 2.06
CA GLU A 33 1.49 -2.19 3.30
C GLU A 33 1.42 -3.46 4.17
N GLY A 34 1.24 -4.64 3.55
CA GLY A 34 0.91 -5.89 4.26
C GLY A 34 2.09 -6.69 4.82
N TRP A 35 3.31 -6.43 4.36
CA TRP A 35 4.50 -7.21 4.71
C TRP A 35 5.20 -6.66 5.95
N HIS A 36 4.60 -6.90 7.11
CA HIS A 36 5.09 -6.42 8.41
C HIS A 36 4.89 -7.43 9.55
N TYR A 37 4.50 -8.68 9.28
CA TYR A 37 4.40 -9.67 10.34
C TYR A 37 5.76 -10.29 10.67
N PRO A 38 6.02 -10.70 11.93
CA PRO A 38 7.26 -11.37 12.30
C PRO A 38 7.46 -12.71 11.61
N THR A 39 6.38 -13.46 11.36
CA THR A 39 6.47 -14.80 10.77
C THR A 39 6.16 -14.79 9.27
N LEU A 40 6.85 -15.66 8.53
CA LEU A 40 6.57 -15.84 7.10
C LEU A 40 5.14 -16.33 6.86
N LYS A 41 4.63 -17.21 7.73
CA LYS A 41 3.28 -17.77 7.63
C LYS A 41 2.20 -16.68 7.67
N GLU A 42 2.31 -15.73 8.60
CA GLU A 42 1.35 -14.62 8.71
C GLU A 42 1.39 -13.74 7.47
N ASN A 43 2.58 -13.33 7.02
CA ASN A 43 2.74 -12.53 5.81
C ASN A 43 2.15 -13.23 4.57
N LEU A 44 2.40 -14.54 4.39
CA LEU A 44 1.83 -15.30 3.28
C LEU A 44 0.31 -15.48 3.38
N THR A 45 -0.21 -15.62 4.60
CA THR A 45 -1.65 -15.73 4.84
C THR A 45 -2.36 -14.42 4.48
N VAL A 46 -1.82 -13.29 4.93
CA VAL A 46 -2.33 -11.96 4.59
C VAL A 46 -2.20 -11.68 3.09
N MET A 47 -1.07 -12.03 2.48
CA MET A 47 -0.87 -11.93 1.04
C MET A 47 -1.96 -12.67 0.26
N ALA A 48 -2.24 -13.92 0.61
CA ALA A 48 -3.23 -14.74 -0.09
C ALA A 48 -4.67 -14.24 0.11
N ILE A 49 -5.05 -13.94 1.36
CA ILE A 49 -6.44 -13.64 1.73
C ILE A 49 -6.80 -12.18 1.44
N GLN A 50 -5.95 -11.24 1.82
CA GLN A 50 -6.27 -9.82 1.74
C GLN A 50 -5.89 -9.23 0.39
N TYR A 51 -4.68 -9.53 -0.09
CA TYR A 51 -4.11 -8.82 -1.24
C TYR A 51 -4.29 -9.56 -2.58
N LEU A 52 -4.27 -10.90 -2.59
CA LEU A 52 -4.41 -11.71 -3.81
C LEU A 52 -5.81 -12.32 -4.03
N SER A 53 -6.76 -12.08 -3.12
CA SER A 53 -8.11 -12.69 -3.21
C SER A 53 -8.81 -12.37 -4.52
N PHE A 54 -8.77 -11.13 -5.00
CA PHE A 54 -9.35 -10.76 -6.30
C PHE A 54 -8.71 -11.53 -7.46
N MET A 55 -7.38 -11.65 -7.50
CA MET A 55 -6.68 -12.45 -8.50
C MET A 55 -7.17 -13.90 -8.47
N LEU A 56 -7.20 -14.52 -7.29
CA LEU A 56 -7.60 -15.91 -7.10
C LEU A 56 -9.06 -16.16 -7.51
N ILE A 57 -9.96 -15.23 -7.17
CA ILE A 57 -11.38 -15.30 -7.56
C ILE A 57 -11.53 -15.23 -9.08
N PHE A 58 -10.85 -14.31 -9.77
CA PHE A 58 -10.95 -14.21 -11.23
C PHE A 58 -10.26 -15.36 -11.97
N ILE A 59 -9.19 -15.93 -11.43
CA ILE A 59 -8.63 -17.20 -11.92
C ILE A 59 -9.67 -18.31 -11.79
N LEU A 60 -10.31 -18.45 -10.62
CA LEU A 60 -11.34 -19.47 -10.39
C LEU A 60 -12.53 -19.31 -11.35
N PHE A 61 -13.02 -18.08 -11.54
CA PHE A 61 -14.09 -17.81 -12.50
C PHE A 61 -13.68 -18.14 -13.93
N SER A 62 -12.45 -17.82 -14.32
CA SER A 62 -11.90 -18.18 -15.64
C SER A 62 -11.84 -19.69 -15.82
N VAL A 63 -11.38 -20.44 -14.82
CA VAL A 63 -11.31 -21.91 -14.85
C VAL A 63 -12.71 -22.50 -14.99
N ILE A 64 -13.67 -22.04 -14.20
CA ILE A 64 -15.07 -22.47 -14.30
C ILE A 64 -15.63 -22.13 -15.68
N ALA A 65 -15.36 -20.94 -16.23
CA ALA A 65 -15.82 -20.54 -17.57
C ALA A 65 -15.17 -21.34 -18.72
N ILE A 66 -13.95 -21.82 -18.55
CA ILE A 66 -13.30 -22.68 -19.56
C ILE A 66 -13.85 -24.11 -19.50
N LEU A 67 -14.10 -24.63 -18.29
CA LEU A 67 -14.59 -25.99 -18.10
C LEU A 67 -16.11 -26.11 -18.34
N LEU A 68 -16.87 -25.12 -17.88
CA LEU A 68 -18.32 -25.01 -17.85
C LEU A 68 -18.77 -23.63 -18.35
N PRO A 69 -18.70 -23.35 -19.66
CA PRO A 69 -18.86 -21.99 -20.20
C PRO A 69 -20.15 -21.29 -19.81
N LYS A 70 -21.28 -22.01 -19.76
CA LYS A 70 -22.57 -21.43 -19.36
C LYS A 70 -22.58 -20.98 -17.90
N ILE A 71 -22.01 -21.78 -17.01
CA ILE A 71 -21.94 -21.46 -15.58
C ILE A 71 -20.97 -20.28 -15.38
N GLY A 72 -19.78 -20.34 -15.98
CA GLY A 72 -18.82 -19.25 -15.87
C GLY A 72 -19.31 -17.94 -16.47
N SER A 73 -20.05 -17.99 -17.59
CA SER A 73 -20.74 -16.81 -18.14
C SER A 73 -21.73 -16.20 -17.15
N ILE A 74 -22.53 -17.02 -16.47
CA ILE A 74 -23.45 -16.53 -15.43
C ILE A 74 -22.66 -15.89 -14.29
N LEU A 75 -21.56 -16.50 -13.84
CA LEU A 75 -20.71 -15.92 -12.80
C LEU A 75 -20.14 -14.55 -13.20
N TYR A 76 -19.57 -14.43 -14.41
CA TYR A 76 -19.06 -13.15 -14.92
C TYR A 76 -20.15 -12.09 -15.08
N PHE A 77 -21.34 -12.50 -15.51
CA PHE A 77 -22.49 -11.61 -15.61
C PHE A 77 -22.93 -11.12 -14.23
N LEU A 78 -23.13 -12.03 -13.28
CA LEU A 78 -23.57 -11.70 -11.92
C LEU A 78 -22.56 -10.82 -11.20
N ILE A 79 -21.25 -11.11 -11.28
CA ILE A 79 -20.24 -10.25 -10.65
C ILE A 79 -20.15 -8.89 -11.34
N GLY A 80 -20.29 -8.82 -12.67
CA GLY A 80 -20.33 -7.55 -13.41
C GLY A 80 -21.52 -6.68 -12.99
N VAL A 81 -22.71 -7.27 -12.84
CA VAL A 81 -23.92 -6.59 -12.36
C VAL A 81 -23.76 -6.16 -10.90
N ALA A 82 -23.32 -7.07 -10.03
CA ALA A 82 -23.14 -6.77 -8.60
C ALA A 82 -22.10 -5.67 -8.37
N PHE A 83 -20.98 -5.72 -9.08
CA PHE A 83 -19.93 -4.70 -9.00
C PHE A 83 -20.41 -3.34 -9.51
N SER A 84 -21.16 -3.33 -10.63
CA SER A 84 -21.81 -2.12 -11.15
C SER A 84 -22.78 -1.53 -10.12
N TYR A 85 -23.66 -2.36 -9.57
CA TYR A 85 -24.63 -1.95 -8.55
C TYR A 85 -23.94 -1.35 -7.33
N TRP A 86 -22.91 -2.01 -6.80
CA TRP A 86 -22.13 -1.53 -5.65
C TRP A 86 -21.45 -0.17 -5.93
N ILE A 87 -20.86 0.00 -7.11
CA ILE A 87 -20.26 1.29 -7.50
C ILE A 87 -21.31 2.38 -7.54
N PHE A 88 -22.48 2.14 -8.15
CA PHE A 88 -23.50 3.18 -8.32
C PHE A 88 -24.25 3.47 -7.02
N SER A 89 -24.42 2.49 -6.13
CA SER A 89 -25.09 2.69 -4.83
C SER A 89 -24.27 3.52 -3.84
N THR A 90 -22.94 3.59 -4.01
CA THR A 90 -22.05 4.38 -3.15
C THR A 90 -21.90 5.84 -3.60
N ARG A 91 -22.62 6.27 -4.66
CA ARG A 91 -22.54 7.63 -5.19
C ARG A 91 -23.72 8.47 -4.73
N SER A 92 -23.43 9.72 -4.37
CA SER A 92 -24.44 10.73 -4.06
C SER A 92 -25.27 11.15 -5.28
N ALA A 93 -24.70 11.04 -6.49
CA ALA A 93 -25.38 11.29 -7.76
C ALA A 93 -24.84 10.38 -8.87
N ILE A 94 -25.73 9.88 -9.72
CA ILE A 94 -25.37 9.09 -10.91
C ILE A 94 -25.40 10.01 -12.12
N THR A 95 -24.25 10.62 -12.41
CA THR A 95 -24.07 11.46 -13.61
C THR A 95 -23.50 10.64 -14.77
N LEU A 96 -23.62 11.16 -15.99
CA LEU A 96 -23.02 10.53 -17.17
C LEU A 96 -21.50 10.35 -17.03
N SER A 97 -20.81 11.34 -16.45
CA SER A 97 -19.36 11.25 -16.20
C SER A 97 -19.01 10.10 -15.25
N VAL A 98 -19.80 9.89 -14.20
CA VAL A 98 -19.63 8.75 -13.30
C VAL A 98 -19.81 7.45 -14.08
N VAL A 99 -20.91 7.28 -14.82
CA VAL A 99 -21.14 6.06 -15.60
C VAL A 99 -19.98 5.79 -16.57
N LEU A 100 -19.58 6.78 -17.37
CA LEU A 100 -18.49 6.63 -18.35
C LEU A 100 -17.15 6.31 -17.70
N SER A 101 -16.84 6.86 -16.52
CA SER A 101 -15.59 6.58 -15.81
C SER A 101 -15.46 5.14 -15.30
N TRP A 102 -16.59 4.47 -15.06
CA TRP A 102 -16.63 3.09 -14.53
C TRP A 102 -16.88 2.03 -15.59
N LEU A 103 -17.32 2.41 -16.81
CA LEU A 103 -17.49 1.49 -17.94
C LEU A 103 -16.24 0.63 -18.22
N PRO A 104 -14.99 1.16 -18.19
CA PRO A 104 -13.80 0.33 -18.43
C PRO A 104 -13.61 -0.83 -17.44
N LEU A 105 -14.24 -0.78 -16.27
CA LEU A 105 -14.17 -1.84 -15.26
C LEU A 105 -15.36 -2.80 -15.34
N THR A 106 -16.57 -2.29 -15.62
CA THR A 106 -17.80 -3.09 -15.62
C THR A 106 -18.08 -3.76 -16.96
N LEU A 107 -17.85 -3.04 -18.07
CA LEU A 107 -18.15 -3.53 -19.41
C LEU A 107 -17.32 -4.76 -19.79
N PRO A 108 -16.01 -4.86 -19.50
CA PRO A 108 -15.25 -6.08 -19.81
C PRO A 108 -15.82 -7.33 -19.15
N LEU A 109 -16.35 -7.24 -17.92
CA LEU A 109 -16.95 -8.38 -17.22
C LEU A 109 -18.20 -8.90 -17.95
N LEU A 110 -19.06 -7.99 -18.41
CA LEU A 110 -20.26 -8.34 -19.17
C LEU A 110 -19.91 -8.88 -20.57
N LEU A 111 -18.90 -8.30 -21.22
CA LEU A 111 -18.40 -8.79 -22.51
C LEU A 111 -17.81 -10.19 -22.38
N ILE A 112 -17.00 -10.44 -21.35
CA ILE A 112 -16.46 -11.78 -21.04
C ILE A 112 -17.60 -12.79 -20.87
N ALA A 113 -18.65 -12.44 -20.13
CA ALA A 113 -19.82 -13.28 -19.93
C ALA A 113 -20.47 -13.70 -21.28
N LEU A 114 -20.73 -12.73 -22.16
CA LEU A 114 -21.28 -12.97 -23.48
C LEU A 114 -20.36 -13.84 -24.36
N LEU A 115 -19.06 -13.53 -24.36
CA LEU A 115 -18.08 -14.23 -25.20
C LEU A 115 -17.91 -15.70 -24.78
N PHE A 116 -17.89 -15.99 -23.47
CA PHE A 116 -17.90 -17.38 -22.98
C PHE A 116 -19.22 -18.09 -23.32
N TRP A 117 -20.36 -17.37 -23.34
CA TRP A 117 -21.68 -18.00 -23.54
C TRP A 117 -21.80 -18.56 -24.96
N PHE A 118 -21.25 -17.85 -25.94
CA PHE A 118 -21.30 -18.23 -27.36
C PHE A 118 -19.97 -18.85 -27.86
N GLY A 119 -18.97 -18.97 -26.99
CA GLY A 119 -17.65 -19.50 -27.31
C GLY A 119 -17.58 -21.03 -27.33
N GLU A 120 -16.65 -21.55 -28.13
CA GLU A 120 -16.30 -22.97 -28.14
C GLU A 120 -14.78 -23.18 -28.09
N PHE A 121 -14.30 -23.96 -27.11
CA PHE A 121 -12.88 -24.23 -26.92
C PHE A 121 -12.40 -25.41 -27.76
N LYS A 122 -11.43 -25.17 -28.66
CA LYS A 122 -10.70 -26.24 -29.36
C LYS A 122 -9.63 -26.88 -28.46
N ASN A 123 -8.86 -26.07 -27.73
CA ASN A 123 -7.81 -26.53 -26.83
C ASN A 123 -7.99 -25.89 -25.44
N ARG A 124 -8.67 -26.62 -24.55
CA ARG A 124 -8.91 -26.17 -23.17
C ARG A 124 -7.63 -26.10 -22.34
N LYS A 125 -6.63 -26.96 -22.61
CA LYS A 125 -5.35 -26.93 -21.90
C LYS A 125 -4.62 -25.61 -22.12
N LEU A 126 -4.60 -25.13 -23.37
CA LEU A 126 -4.03 -23.82 -23.69
C LEU A 126 -4.82 -22.68 -23.01
N ALA A 127 -6.16 -22.73 -23.04
CA ALA A 127 -6.98 -21.72 -22.38
C ALA A 127 -6.73 -21.66 -20.86
N LEU A 128 -6.63 -22.82 -20.20
CA LEU A 128 -6.30 -22.92 -18.77
C LEU A 128 -4.88 -22.42 -18.48
N PHE A 129 -3.91 -22.77 -19.33
CA PHE A 129 -2.55 -22.28 -19.20
C PHE A 129 -2.48 -20.75 -19.27
N ILE A 130 -3.23 -20.11 -20.18
CA ILE A 130 -3.28 -18.65 -20.28
C ILE A 130 -3.94 -18.05 -19.03
N ALA A 131 -5.11 -18.57 -18.65
CA ALA A 131 -5.90 -18.05 -17.53
C ALA A 131 -5.22 -18.17 -16.16
N ILE A 132 -4.45 -19.24 -15.94
CA ILE A 132 -3.77 -19.50 -14.67
C ILE A 132 -2.32 -19.02 -14.72
N GLY A 133 -1.60 -19.35 -15.80
CA GLY A 133 -0.16 -19.19 -15.89
C GLY A 133 0.29 -17.73 -15.91
N PHE A 134 -0.37 -16.85 -16.68
CA PHE A 134 0.04 -15.45 -16.76
C PHE A 134 -0.14 -14.68 -15.45
N PRO A 135 -1.30 -14.74 -14.76
CA PRO A 135 -1.45 -14.07 -13.47
C PRO A 135 -0.47 -14.58 -12.41
N LEU A 136 -0.25 -15.91 -12.34
CA LEU A 136 0.72 -16.48 -11.41
C LEU A 136 2.15 -16.06 -11.75
N LEU A 137 2.52 -15.98 -13.02
CA LEU A 137 3.84 -15.50 -13.44
C LEU A 137 4.05 -14.02 -13.02
N ILE A 138 3.05 -13.16 -13.21
CA ILE A 138 3.10 -11.76 -12.75
C ILE A 138 3.24 -11.71 -11.22
N CYS A 139 2.40 -12.46 -10.50
CA CYS A 139 2.47 -12.55 -9.05
C CYS A 139 3.88 -12.97 -8.58
N CYS A 140 4.44 -14.03 -9.16
CA CYS A 140 5.76 -14.54 -8.82
C CYS A 140 6.87 -13.53 -9.15
N THR A 141 6.87 -12.93 -10.33
CA THR A 141 7.92 -11.99 -10.75
C THR A 141 7.96 -10.74 -9.86
N ILE A 142 6.80 -10.14 -9.57
CA ILE A 142 6.70 -9.01 -8.64
C ILE A 142 7.08 -9.44 -7.22
N SER A 143 6.54 -10.56 -6.75
CA SER A 143 6.74 -11.03 -5.37
C SER A 143 8.18 -11.45 -5.09
N ILE A 144 8.89 -12.04 -6.05
CA ILE A 144 10.32 -12.37 -5.89
C ILE A 144 11.14 -11.09 -5.77
N LYS A 145 10.94 -10.13 -6.68
CA LYS A 145 11.68 -8.84 -6.64
C LYS A 145 11.43 -8.11 -5.33
N MET A 146 10.18 -8.01 -4.90
CA MET A 146 9.80 -7.30 -3.67
C MET A 146 10.19 -8.09 -2.43
N GLY A 147 10.09 -9.41 -2.46
CA GLY A 147 10.53 -10.34 -1.42
C GLY A 147 12.01 -10.20 -1.11
N VAL A 148 12.85 -10.15 -2.16
CA VAL A 148 14.31 -9.90 -2.01
C VAL A 148 14.60 -8.54 -1.40
N ARG A 149 13.80 -7.50 -1.72
CA ARG A 149 13.95 -6.18 -1.11
C ARG A 149 13.64 -6.25 0.39
N VAL A 150 12.45 -6.77 0.75
CA VAL A 150 11.99 -6.74 2.14
C VAL A 150 12.79 -7.69 3.05
N SER A 151 13.35 -8.78 2.51
CA SER A 151 14.22 -9.69 3.27
C SER A 151 15.60 -9.12 3.59
N ARG A 152 15.98 -8.03 2.92
CA ARG A 152 17.25 -7.31 3.13
C ARG A 152 17.11 -6.05 3.98
N ARG A 153 15.90 -5.73 4.47
CA ARG A 153 15.67 -4.57 5.35
C ARG A 153 16.56 -4.66 6.57
N PHE A 154 17.24 -3.57 6.88
CA PHE A 154 18.06 -3.51 8.07
C PHE A 154 17.19 -3.45 9.33
N HIS A 155 17.46 -4.31 10.31
CA HIS A 155 16.74 -4.33 11.57
C HIS A 155 17.73 -4.56 12.70
N ASP A 156 17.92 -3.52 13.52
CA ASP A 156 18.86 -3.53 14.64
C ASP A 156 18.22 -3.98 15.96
N GLY A 157 16.92 -4.30 15.98
CA GLY A 157 16.16 -4.70 17.18
C GLY A 157 16.07 -3.63 18.26
N ASN A 158 16.66 -2.46 18.04
CA ASN A 158 16.60 -1.35 18.96
C ASN A 158 15.23 -0.67 18.77
N TYR A 159 14.52 -0.38 19.86
CA TYR A 159 13.28 0.41 19.85
C TYR A 159 13.34 1.58 20.84
N GLU A 160 14.53 1.84 21.39
CA GLU A 160 14.78 2.89 22.38
C GLU A 160 15.04 4.25 21.73
N GLU A 161 15.10 5.27 22.60
CA GLU A 161 15.52 6.61 22.22
C GLU A 161 16.91 6.55 21.57
N ARG A 162 17.09 7.24 20.44
CA ARG A 162 18.39 7.28 19.76
C ARG A 162 18.66 8.57 19.05
N ILE A 163 19.93 8.92 18.97
CA ILE A 163 20.42 9.99 18.11
C ILE A 163 20.52 9.44 16.69
N VAL A 164 19.81 10.06 15.74
CA VAL A 164 19.96 9.78 14.31
C VAL A 164 20.65 10.97 13.67
N LYS A 165 21.76 10.70 13.00
CA LYS A 165 22.49 11.65 12.16
C LYS A 165 21.95 11.52 10.74
N GLY A 166 21.10 12.46 10.35
CA GLY A 166 20.72 12.68 8.96
C GLY A 166 21.83 13.41 8.20
N ASN A 167 21.62 13.65 6.91
CA ASN A 167 22.44 14.58 6.14
C ASN A 167 22.05 16.05 6.44
N ASN A 168 22.78 17.00 5.85
CA ASN A 168 22.49 18.45 5.94
C ASN A 168 22.37 18.98 7.38
N ASP A 169 23.31 18.57 8.25
CA ASP A 169 23.39 18.98 9.66
C ASP A 169 22.18 18.60 10.52
N VAL A 170 21.31 17.71 10.04
CA VAL A 170 20.19 17.19 10.82
C VAL A 170 20.73 16.13 11.79
N THR A 171 20.84 16.47 13.07
CA THR A 171 21.07 15.50 14.13
C THR A 171 19.99 15.67 15.21
N LEU A 172 19.18 14.63 15.40
CA LEU A 172 18.03 14.66 16.30
C LEU A 172 17.99 13.43 17.19
N VAL A 173 17.38 13.60 18.36
CA VAL A 173 17.00 12.50 19.23
C VAL A 173 15.58 12.07 18.83
N TRP A 174 15.42 10.82 18.42
CA TRP A 174 14.13 10.22 18.05
C TRP A 174 13.60 9.38 19.21
N ALA A 175 12.31 9.54 19.52
CA ALA A 175 11.67 8.91 20.67
C ALA A 175 11.74 7.37 20.62
N SER A 176 11.71 6.74 21.79
CA SER A 176 11.50 5.30 21.94
C SER A 176 10.08 4.88 21.55
N GLN A 177 9.88 3.59 21.30
CA GLN A 177 8.55 3.00 21.11
C GLN A 177 7.67 3.26 22.33
N GLY A 178 6.41 3.64 22.08
CA GLY A 178 5.48 4.09 23.12
C GLY A 178 4.63 5.27 22.64
N PRO A 179 4.18 6.17 23.54
CA PRO A 179 3.34 7.30 23.14
C PRO A 179 3.99 8.24 22.12
N GLY A 180 5.32 8.36 22.11
CA GLY A 180 6.09 9.15 21.13
C GLY A 180 6.41 8.43 19.82
N TRP A 181 6.15 7.12 19.75
CA TRP A 181 6.31 6.30 18.55
C TRP A 181 5.31 5.13 18.61
N PRO A 182 4.02 5.41 18.38
CA PRO A 182 2.96 4.41 18.52
C PRO A 182 3.00 3.36 17.41
N LYS A 183 2.47 2.17 17.71
CA LYS A 183 2.26 1.10 16.71
C LYS A 183 0.91 1.23 16.01
N GLU A 184 -0.03 1.91 16.66
CA GLU A 184 -1.37 2.17 16.19
C GLU A 184 -1.48 3.45 15.34
N SER A 185 -2.51 3.49 14.51
CA SER A 185 -2.84 4.68 13.73
C SER A 185 -3.22 5.85 14.61
N ILE A 186 -2.83 7.04 14.20
CA ILE A 186 -3.23 8.26 14.89
C ILE A 186 -3.47 9.40 13.91
N ASP A 187 -4.44 10.26 14.22
CA ASP A 187 -4.65 11.49 13.47
C ASP A 187 -3.64 12.58 13.89
N TRP A 188 -3.52 13.61 13.07
CA TRP A 188 -2.45 14.61 13.20
C TRP A 188 -2.55 15.43 14.49
N ALA A 189 -3.78 15.78 14.91
CA ALA A 189 -4.01 16.57 16.12
C ALA A 189 -3.62 15.80 17.38
N GLU A 190 -3.98 14.52 17.45
CA GLU A 190 -3.57 13.65 18.55
C GLU A 190 -2.05 13.39 18.53
N ALA A 191 -1.42 13.27 17.34
CA ALA A 191 0.04 13.16 17.24
C ALA A 191 0.76 14.38 17.83
N GLN A 192 0.28 15.60 17.53
CA GLN A 192 0.80 16.82 18.13
C GLN A 192 0.58 16.86 19.65
N ARG A 193 -0.62 16.52 20.11
CA ARG A 193 -0.94 16.46 21.54
C ARG A 193 0.00 15.50 22.26
N ARG A 194 0.20 14.28 21.74
CA ARG A 194 1.12 13.32 22.36
C ARG A 194 2.54 13.86 22.44
N CYS A 195 3.04 14.54 21.41
CA CYS A 195 4.35 15.19 21.47
C CYS A 195 4.44 16.23 22.61
N ILE A 196 3.44 17.11 22.74
CA ILE A 196 3.41 18.19 23.74
C ILE A 196 3.47 17.63 25.17
N TYR A 197 2.77 16.53 25.44
CA TYR A 197 2.67 15.93 26.78
C TYR A 197 3.68 14.80 27.01
N LEU A 198 4.55 14.47 26.05
CA LEU A 198 5.51 13.39 26.19
C LEU A 198 6.58 13.75 27.22
N LYS A 199 6.78 12.88 28.23
CA LYS A 199 7.84 13.03 29.24
C LYS A 199 9.22 12.94 28.58
N GLU A 200 10.26 13.44 29.26
CA GLU A 200 11.64 13.46 28.73
C GLU A 200 12.14 12.08 28.29
N ASN A 201 11.70 11.01 28.97
CA ASN A 201 12.06 9.62 28.67
C ASN A 201 11.41 9.06 27.39
N GLY A 202 10.44 9.75 26.79
CA GLY A 202 9.77 9.32 25.56
C GLY A 202 8.77 8.15 25.71
N LYS A 203 8.55 7.64 26.93
CA LYS A 203 7.79 6.41 27.19
C LYS A 203 6.40 6.63 27.79
N GLU A 204 6.13 7.81 28.33
CA GLU A 204 4.89 8.13 29.03
C GLU A 204 4.42 9.55 28.72
N LEU A 205 3.11 9.75 28.82
CA LEU A 205 2.50 11.09 28.79
C LEU A 205 2.41 11.64 30.22
N ALA A 206 2.65 12.93 30.38
CA ALA A 206 2.39 13.67 31.61
C ALA A 206 0.98 14.27 31.61
N ASP A 207 0.50 14.69 32.78
CA ASP A 207 -0.77 15.40 32.92
C ASP A 207 -0.65 16.89 32.52
N THR A 208 0.57 17.41 32.47
CA THR A 208 0.88 18.79 32.08
C THR A 208 1.73 18.85 30.82
N PRO A 209 1.60 19.91 29.99
CA PRO A 209 2.46 20.10 28.83
C PRO A 209 3.95 20.11 29.20
N GLN A 210 4.74 19.28 28.53
CA GLN A 210 6.19 19.18 28.72
C GLN A 210 6.96 20.01 27.69
N ASN A 211 6.46 20.08 26.45
CA ASN A 211 7.06 20.82 25.33
C ASN A 211 8.53 20.45 25.05
N ILE A 212 8.92 19.21 25.35
CA ILE A 212 10.27 18.68 25.08
C ILE A 212 10.34 18.07 23.68
N TRP A 213 9.27 17.40 23.29
CA TRP A 213 9.17 16.66 22.04
C TRP A 213 8.22 17.35 21.08
N ARG A 214 8.47 17.16 19.78
CA ARG A 214 7.62 17.67 18.70
C ARG A 214 7.55 16.68 17.55
N LEU A 215 6.61 16.91 16.65
CA LEU A 215 6.68 16.28 15.34
C LEU A 215 7.92 16.77 14.57
N PRO A 216 8.58 15.89 13.80
CA PRO A 216 9.64 16.31 12.90
C PRO A 216 9.06 17.09 11.73
N ASN A 217 9.84 18.01 11.16
CA ASN A 217 9.48 18.63 9.88
C ASN A 217 9.86 17.72 8.69
N ILE A 218 9.42 18.06 7.49
CA ILE A 218 9.65 17.26 6.26
C ILE A 218 11.15 17.09 6.02
N LYS A 219 11.94 18.17 6.14
CA LYS A 219 13.40 18.11 5.96
C LYS A 219 14.04 17.13 6.93
N GLU A 220 13.63 17.13 8.19
CA GLU A 220 14.19 16.27 9.23
C GLU A 220 13.90 14.79 8.99
N VAL A 221 12.67 14.44 8.58
CA VAL A 221 12.35 13.04 8.26
C VAL A 221 13.11 12.60 7.01
N THR A 222 13.00 13.37 5.91
CA THR A 222 13.63 13.01 4.63
C THR A 222 15.14 12.90 4.73
N SER A 223 15.78 13.79 5.49
CA SER A 223 17.24 13.76 5.72
C SER A 223 17.70 12.57 6.59
N SER A 224 16.78 11.93 7.31
CA SER A 224 17.10 10.84 8.25
C SER A 224 16.82 9.44 7.67
N LEU A 225 16.20 9.34 6.49
CA LEU A 225 15.81 8.06 5.88
C LEU A 225 17.01 7.21 5.47
N THR A 226 16.88 5.89 5.64
CA THR A 226 17.95 4.92 5.43
C THR A 226 17.55 3.77 4.50
N ARG A 227 18.56 3.11 3.94
CA ARG A 227 18.45 1.81 3.30
C ARG A 227 19.69 0.97 3.58
N ASN A 228 19.49 -0.29 3.95
CA ASN A 228 20.54 -1.20 4.41
C ASN A 228 21.43 -0.56 5.51
N GLY A 229 20.86 0.23 6.41
CA GLY A 229 21.59 0.92 7.48
C GLY A 229 22.41 2.13 7.03
N GLN A 230 22.33 2.53 5.77
CA GLN A 230 23.02 3.71 5.22
C GLN A 230 22.03 4.85 4.99
N ASN A 231 22.44 6.09 5.30
CA ASN A 231 21.63 7.28 5.03
C ASN A 231 21.46 7.49 3.51
N CYS A 232 20.22 7.75 3.06
CA CYS A 232 19.87 7.88 1.63
C CYS A 232 20.19 9.25 1.02
N GLN A 233 20.79 10.15 1.80
CA GLN A 233 21.12 11.52 1.41
C GLN A 233 19.89 12.31 0.92
N GLY A 234 18.79 12.21 1.67
CA GLY A 234 17.53 12.86 1.31
C GLY A 234 17.65 14.38 1.28
N VAL A 235 17.19 15.00 0.19
CA VAL A 235 17.14 16.46 0.03
C VAL A 235 15.73 16.86 -0.34
N TRP A 236 15.08 17.61 0.55
CA TRP A 236 13.75 18.18 0.32
C TRP A 236 13.82 19.40 -0.60
N ASN A 237 13.05 19.37 -1.69
CA ASN A 237 12.81 20.52 -2.55
C ASN A 237 11.40 21.09 -2.25
N PRO A 238 11.30 22.23 -1.54
CA PRO A 238 10.01 22.81 -1.18
C PRO A 238 9.21 23.35 -2.37
N GLU A 239 9.87 23.77 -3.45
CA GLU A 239 9.22 24.31 -4.65
C GLU A 239 8.55 23.18 -5.45
N ALA A 240 9.30 22.11 -5.72
CA ALA A 240 8.79 20.93 -6.41
C ALA A 240 7.87 20.08 -5.51
N ARG A 241 7.93 20.26 -4.19
CA ARG A 241 7.28 19.42 -3.18
C ARG A 241 7.69 17.95 -3.29
N GLU A 242 8.96 17.72 -3.60
CA GLU A 242 9.54 16.39 -3.78
C GLU A 242 10.86 16.26 -3.03
N ALA A 243 11.15 15.05 -2.57
CA ALA A 243 12.42 14.72 -1.95
C ALA A 243 13.25 13.87 -2.91
N ASN A 244 14.52 14.24 -3.09
CA ASN A 244 15.48 13.50 -3.89
C ASN A 244 16.41 12.68 -2.99
N TYR A 245 16.82 11.51 -3.44
CA TYR A 245 17.68 10.59 -2.70
C TYR A 245 18.74 10.01 -3.62
N SER A 246 19.94 9.73 -3.09
CA SER A 246 20.97 9.01 -3.85
C SER A 246 20.54 7.57 -4.17
N PHE A 247 19.72 6.97 -3.32
CA PHE A 247 19.04 5.70 -3.55
C PHE A 247 17.71 5.68 -2.79
N PRO A 248 16.69 4.92 -3.26
CA PRO A 248 15.37 4.96 -2.63
C PRO A 248 15.42 4.38 -1.21
N PRO A 249 14.87 5.07 -0.19
CA PRO A 249 14.82 4.55 1.18
C PRO A 249 13.83 3.39 1.33
N ASP A 250 13.88 2.68 2.46
CA ASP A 250 12.93 1.62 2.80
C ASP A 250 12.48 1.71 4.27
N LYS A 251 11.49 0.89 4.62
CA LYS A 251 10.95 0.77 5.97
C LYS A 251 11.88 -0.07 6.82
N GLU A 252 12.89 0.56 7.40
CA GLU A 252 13.90 -0.09 8.22
C GLU A 252 14.40 0.77 9.39
N SER A 253 15.19 0.16 10.27
CA SER A 253 15.92 0.88 11.31
C SER A 253 16.86 1.93 10.67
N PRO A 254 17.08 3.09 11.33
CA PRO A 254 16.68 3.40 12.70
C PRO A 254 15.29 4.00 12.85
N LEU A 255 14.64 4.45 11.78
CA LEU A 255 13.41 5.25 11.84
C LEU A 255 12.14 4.43 11.98
N TRP A 256 12.06 3.33 11.22
CA TRP A 256 10.84 2.55 11.06
C TRP A 256 10.91 1.25 11.84
N ASP A 257 9.77 0.83 12.37
CA ASP A 257 9.59 -0.51 12.92
C ASP A 257 9.12 -1.38 11.76
N ILE A 258 9.97 -2.33 11.34
CA ILE A 258 9.66 -3.20 10.21
C ILE A 258 8.41 -4.02 10.45
N TYR A 259 8.05 -4.25 11.72
CA TYR A 259 6.88 -5.03 12.13
C TYR A 259 5.62 -4.21 12.45
N SER A 260 5.69 -2.88 12.32
CA SER A 260 4.53 -2.01 12.51
C SER A 260 3.70 -1.88 11.22
N PRO A 261 2.37 -1.78 11.27
CA PRO A 261 1.58 -1.45 10.08
C PRO A 261 1.78 0.01 9.63
N ILE A 262 2.45 0.85 10.42
CA ILE A 262 2.69 2.26 10.08
C ILE A 262 3.73 2.39 8.97
N ILE A 263 3.34 3.05 7.88
CA ILE A 263 4.17 3.31 6.69
C ILE A 263 4.24 4.80 6.33
N TYR A 264 3.49 5.64 7.05
CA TYR A 264 3.46 7.09 6.91
C TYR A 264 3.74 7.76 8.25
N PHE A 265 4.61 8.75 8.27
CA PHE A 265 4.81 9.63 9.43
C PHE A 265 4.22 11.01 9.16
N TRP A 266 3.39 11.48 10.09
CA TRP A 266 3.02 12.89 10.21
C TRP A 266 4.24 13.76 10.41
N THR A 267 4.25 14.93 9.75
CA THR A 267 5.20 16.00 10.03
C THR A 267 4.53 17.16 10.75
N SER A 268 5.34 18.08 11.27
CA SER A 268 4.85 19.34 11.87
C SER A 268 4.28 20.32 10.84
N GLU A 269 4.48 20.08 9.54
CA GLU A 269 4.14 21.03 8.49
C GLU A 269 2.71 20.83 7.98
N GLU A 270 1.97 21.94 7.93
CA GLU A 270 0.62 22.00 7.39
C GLU A 270 0.67 22.46 5.93
N LYS A 271 -0.23 21.91 5.10
CA LYS A 271 -0.50 22.50 3.78
C LYS A 271 -1.55 23.60 3.90
N ASP A 272 -2.58 23.34 4.70
CA ASP A 272 -3.72 24.21 4.95
C ASP A 272 -4.45 23.79 6.24
N LYS A 273 -5.57 24.45 6.55
CA LYS A 273 -6.34 24.19 7.77
C LYS A 273 -6.77 22.73 7.94
N ASP A 274 -7.03 22.02 6.86
CA ASP A 274 -7.60 20.66 6.87
C ASP A 274 -6.55 19.58 6.56
N ASN A 275 -5.38 19.96 6.04
CA ASN A 275 -4.36 19.04 5.55
C ASN A 275 -2.97 19.26 6.15
N ALA A 276 -2.28 18.16 6.44
CA ALA A 276 -0.89 18.16 6.88
C ALA A 276 -0.04 17.24 5.98
N TYR A 277 1.27 17.43 6.03
CA TYR A 277 2.20 16.61 5.27
C TYR A 277 2.52 15.30 6.00
N ILE A 278 2.66 14.25 5.20
CA ILE A 278 3.22 12.96 5.61
C ILE A 278 4.47 12.66 4.79
N VAL A 279 5.37 11.89 5.38
CA VAL A 279 6.48 11.24 4.67
C VAL A 279 6.26 9.74 4.71
N VAL A 280 6.30 9.11 3.52
CA VAL A 280 6.21 7.66 3.35
C VAL A 280 7.59 7.04 3.58
N TYR A 281 7.66 5.80 4.07
CA TYR A 281 8.94 5.11 4.28
C TYR A 281 9.84 5.05 3.05
N HIS A 282 9.28 5.05 1.83
CA HIS A 282 10.04 5.07 0.58
C HIS A 282 10.39 6.51 0.12
N GLY A 283 10.22 7.50 1.00
CA GLY A 283 10.69 8.87 0.83
C GLY A 283 9.74 9.82 0.11
N GLY A 284 8.56 9.35 -0.32
CA GLY A 284 7.54 10.21 -0.91
C GLY A 284 6.96 11.17 0.13
N VAL A 285 6.62 12.39 -0.30
CA VAL A 285 5.99 13.41 0.56
C VAL A 285 4.64 13.76 -0.02
N PHE A 286 3.59 13.66 0.80
CA PHE A 286 2.22 13.89 0.34
C PHE A 286 1.44 14.70 1.37
N SER A 287 0.53 15.53 0.88
CA SER A 287 -0.47 16.18 1.73
C SER A 287 -1.65 15.25 1.93
N LYS A 288 -2.09 15.06 3.18
CA LYS A 288 -3.26 14.25 3.53
C LYS A 288 -4.18 15.01 4.50
N PRO A 289 -5.49 14.69 4.52
CA PRO A 289 -6.40 15.24 5.52
C PRO A 289 -5.91 14.93 6.94
N LYS A 290 -5.90 15.92 7.83
CA LYS A 290 -5.43 15.77 9.23
C LYS A 290 -6.17 14.70 10.03
N LYS A 291 -7.40 14.38 9.61
CA LYS A 291 -8.26 13.34 10.20
C LYS A 291 -8.02 11.94 9.63
N MET A 292 -7.09 11.79 8.69
CA MET A 292 -6.74 10.48 8.11
C MET A 292 -6.30 9.51 9.22
N ARG A 293 -6.80 8.29 9.13
CA ARG A 293 -6.42 7.14 9.95
C ARG A 293 -6.07 5.95 9.04
N GLY A 294 -5.51 4.89 9.61
CA GLY A 294 -4.98 3.72 8.89
C GLY A 294 -3.48 3.60 9.10
N SER A 295 -2.70 3.45 8.04
CA SER A 295 -1.27 3.17 8.14
C SER A 295 -0.39 4.39 8.45
N VAL A 296 -0.96 5.41 9.11
CA VAL A 296 -0.32 6.69 9.46
C VAL A 296 -0.11 6.84 10.97
N GLY A 297 1.10 7.23 11.34
CA GLY A 297 1.54 7.43 12.72
C GLY A 297 2.54 8.59 12.79
N PHE A 298 3.41 8.58 13.79
CA PHE A 298 4.50 9.53 13.90
C PHE A 298 5.65 8.93 14.73
N ARG A 299 6.78 9.63 14.71
CA ARG A 299 7.84 9.43 15.70
C ARG A 299 8.33 10.80 16.14
N ALA A 300 8.22 11.09 17.42
CA ALA A 300 8.57 12.38 17.97
C ALA A 300 10.09 12.59 17.97
N VAL A 301 10.49 13.86 17.86
CA VAL A 301 11.89 14.29 17.88
C VAL A 301 12.12 15.40 18.88
N LYS A 302 13.36 15.49 19.39
CA LYS A 302 13.90 16.63 20.14
C LYS A 302 15.33 16.92 19.69
N SER A 303 15.79 18.15 19.92
CA SER A 303 17.18 18.55 19.62
C SER A 303 18.17 17.78 20.51
N VAL A 304 19.38 17.55 20.01
CA VAL A 304 20.47 17.06 20.85
C VAL A 304 20.81 18.15 21.87
N LYS A 305 20.83 17.80 23.16
CA LYS A 305 21.37 18.71 24.18
C LYS A 305 22.86 18.89 23.90
N ASN A 306 23.28 20.10 23.54
CA ASN A 306 24.70 20.47 23.57
C ASN A 306 25.15 20.30 25.03
N ARG A 307 26.03 19.33 25.28
CA ARG A 307 26.77 19.24 26.54
C ARG A 307 27.93 20.21 26.51
#